data_AF-A0A2N3E0D8-F1
#
_entry.id   AF-A0A2N3E0D8-F1
#
_cell.length_a   1.000
_cell.length_b   1.000
_cell.length_c   1.000
_cell.angle_alpha   90.00
_cell.angle_beta   90.00
_cell.angle_gamma   90.00
#
_symmetry.space_group_name_H-M   'P 1'
#
loop_
_entity.id
_entity.type
_entity.pdbx_description
1 polymer ?
#
loop_
_entity_poly.entity_id
_entity_poly.type
_entity_poly.pdbx_seq_one_letter_code
_entity_poly.pdbx_strand_id
1 'polypeptide(L)'
;HAKSATGDTLQAVKNHEYANPFEAPGTADLTTHVDFETLAHAIRAGGADAHGPVGQGAFLTALGIDGRAEALSRNATASQREDIERARQRLTGAHEMGSLFKVLGITPRGNALPAGFA
;
A
#
# COMPACT_ATOMS: atom_id res chain seq x y z
N HIS A 1 10.51 3.29 -2.57
CA HIS A 1 11.21 2.15 -3.21
C HIS A 1 11.43 1.04 -2.19
N ALA A 2 11.56 -0.22 -2.63
CA ALA A 2 11.85 -1.37 -1.74
C ALA A 2 13.36 -1.62 -1.55
N LYS A 3 14.21 -0.98 -2.37
CA LYS A 3 15.67 -0.89 -2.25
C LYS A 3 16.06 0.57 -2.50
N SER A 4 16.99 1.13 -1.74
CA SER A 4 17.48 2.49 -1.98
C SER A 4 18.09 2.57 -3.38
N ALA A 5 17.57 3.49 -4.19
CA ALA A 5 18.08 3.81 -5.52
C ALA A 5 18.23 5.33 -5.61
N THR A 6 19.33 5.80 -6.20
CA THR A 6 19.53 7.21 -6.48
C THR A 6 18.84 7.57 -7.80
N GLY A 7 17.63 8.10 -7.72
CA GLY A 7 16.87 8.66 -8.83
C GLY A 7 15.78 9.56 -8.25
N ASP A 8 15.47 10.68 -8.91
CA ASP A 8 14.55 11.71 -8.41
C ASP A 8 13.24 11.09 -7.87
N THR A 9 13.14 10.97 -6.54
CA THR A 9 12.02 10.35 -5.82
C THR A 9 10.86 11.31 -5.57
N LEU A 10 10.91 12.50 -6.18
CA LEU A 10 9.92 13.56 -6.02
C LEU A 10 8.77 13.31 -7.02
N GLN A 11 7.70 12.66 -6.56
CA GLN A 11 6.49 12.44 -7.36
C GLN A 11 5.28 12.94 -6.58
N ALA A 12 4.57 13.94 -7.09
CA ALA A 12 3.28 14.31 -6.53
C ALA A 12 2.23 13.28 -6.98
N VAL A 13 1.23 13.00 -6.14
CA VAL A 13 0.07 12.20 -6.55
C VAL A 13 -1.17 13.07 -6.38
N LYS A 14 -1.89 13.29 -7.48
CA LYS A 14 -3.15 14.04 -7.48
C LYS A 14 -4.17 13.26 -8.29
N ASN A 15 -5.37 13.07 -7.73
CA ASN A 15 -6.47 12.36 -8.41
C ASN A 15 -6.15 10.94 -8.92
N HIS A 16 -5.26 10.20 -8.24
CA HIS A 16 -4.80 8.85 -8.63
C HIS A 16 -3.83 8.78 -9.81
N GLU A 17 -3.21 9.91 -10.19
CA GLU A 17 -2.16 9.94 -11.23
C GLU A 17 -0.86 10.53 -10.69
N TYR A 18 0.26 10.17 -11.35
CA TYR A 18 1.54 10.81 -11.14
C TYR A 18 1.46 12.27 -11.61
N ALA A 19 1.83 13.20 -10.75
CA ALA A 19 1.85 14.63 -11.02
C ALA A 19 3.26 15.21 -10.86
N ASN A 20 3.58 16.21 -11.67
CA ASN A 20 4.83 16.95 -11.54
C ASN A 20 4.76 17.83 -10.28
N PRO A 21 5.69 17.66 -9.32
CA PRO A 21 5.70 18.39 -8.05
C PRO A 21 5.86 19.92 -8.20
N PHE A 22 6.27 20.41 -9.37
CA PHE A 22 6.50 21.84 -9.64
C PHE A 22 5.33 22.56 -10.33
N GLU A 23 4.27 21.86 -10.76
CA GLU A 23 3.21 22.48 -11.58
C GLU A 23 2.12 23.22 -10.77
N ALA A 24 1.87 22.84 -9.50
CA ALA A 24 0.80 23.47 -8.71
C ALA A 24 1.06 23.45 -7.18
N PRO A 25 2.08 24.18 -6.69
CA PRO A 25 2.37 24.25 -5.26
C PRO A 25 1.15 24.73 -4.46
N GLY A 26 0.75 23.95 -3.45
CA GLY A 26 -0.40 24.23 -2.58
C GLY A 26 -1.72 23.54 -2.96
N THR A 27 -1.80 22.80 -4.07
CA THR A 27 -3.03 22.07 -4.47
C THR A 27 -2.82 20.59 -4.81
N ALA A 28 -1.65 20.05 -4.48
CA ALA A 28 -1.27 18.66 -4.68
C ALA A 28 -0.57 18.12 -3.42
N ASP A 29 -0.87 16.88 -3.04
CA ASP A 29 -0.14 16.18 -2.00
C ASP A 29 1.27 15.84 -2.51
N LEU A 30 2.27 16.46 -1.89
CA LEU A 30 3.67 16.16 -2.14
C LEU A 30 4.03 14.89 -1.37
N THR A 31 4.04 13.75 -2.07
CA THR A 31 4.52 12.49 -1.51
C THR A 31 5.97 12.30 -1.95
N THR A 32 6.90 12.12 -1.02
CA THR A 32 8.21 11.57 -1.38
C THR A 32 8.09 10.06 -1.24
N HIS A 33 8.72 9.30 -2.15
CA HIS A 33 8.82 7.86 -1.96
C HIS A 33 9.45 7.60 -0.59
N VAL A 34 8.68 7.00 0.33
CA VAL A 34 9.24 6.55 1.60
C VAL A 34 10.39 5.59 1.27
N ASP A 35 11.58 5.92 1.73
CA ASP A 35 12.69 4.99 1.74
C ASP A 35 12.43 3.98 2.86
N PHE A 36 11.69 2.94 2.50
CA PHE A 36 11.32 1.88 3.42
C PHE A 36 12.54 1.09 3.93
N GLU A 37 13.66 1.11 3.20
CA GLU A 37 14.90 0.47 3.64
C GLU A 37 15.54 1.28 4.77
N THR A 38 15.70 2.60 4.57
CA THR A 38 16.17 3.51 5.60
C THR A 38 15.25 3.50 6.83
N LEU A 39 13.93 3.51 6.61
CA LEU A 39 12.94 3.44 7.70
C LEU A 39 13.03 2.12 8.47
N ALA A 40 13.11 0.98 7.79
CA ALA A 40 13.26 -0.32 8.43
C ALA A 40 14.57 -0.44 9.21
N HIS A 41 15.66 0.16 8.72
CA HIS A 41 16.93 0.23 9.45
C HIS A 41 16.78 1.05 10.74
N ALA A 42 16.16 2.22 10.67
CA ALA A 42 15.92 3.06 11.85
C ALA A 42 15.04 2.35 12.90
N ILE A 43 13.99 1.65 12.46
CA ILE A 43 13.11 0.85 13.35
C ILE A 43 13.90 -0.24 14.07
N ARG A 44 14.74 -0.98 13.34
CA ARG A 44 15.59 -2.03 13.92
C ARG A 44 16.64 -1.47 14.89
N ALA A 45 17.25 -0.33 14.57
CA ALA A 45 18.15 0.36 15.46
C ALA A 45 17.46 0.81 16.77
N GLY A 46 16.18 1.18 16.68
CA GLY A 46 15.33 1.55 17.82
C GLY A 46 14.83 0.38 18.68
N GLY A 47 15.20 -0.87 18.36
CA GLY A 47 14.84 -2.04 19.18
C GLY A 47 13.50 -2.70 18.82
N ALA A 48 12.90 -2.34 17.69
CA ALA A 48 11.69 -2.97 17.16
C ALA A 48 12.00 -3.83 15.92
N ASP A 49 11.04 -4.65 15.50
CA ASP A 49 11.10 -5.37 14.23
C ASP A 49 10.24 -4.67 13.18
N ALA A 50 10.73 -4.67 11.94
CA ALA A 50 10.05 -4.11 10.78
C ALA A 50 9.69 -5.23 9.80
N HIS A 51 8.42 -5.30 9.38
CA HIS A 51 7.87 -6.31 8.48
C HIS A 51 7.48 -5.66 7.15
N GLY A 52 7.93 -6.23 6.03
CA GLY A 52 7.78 -5.63 4.70
C GLY A 52 8.96 -4.72 4.29
N PRO A 53 8.76 -3.73 3.40
CA PRO A 53 7.47 -3.32 2.84
C PRO A 53 6.89 -4.36 1.88
N VAL A 54 5.57 -4.48 1.84
CA VAL A 54 4.83 -5.26 0.84
C VAL A 54 3.91 -4.35 0.03
N GLY A 55 3.53 -4.76 -1.18
CA GLY A 55 2.50 -4.05 -1.95
C GLY A 55 1.15 -4.12 -1.25
N GLN A 56 0.34 -3.05 -1.36
CA GLN A 56 -1.01 -3.01 -0.78
C GLN A 56 -1.86 -4.19 -1.25
N GLY A 57 -1.79 -4.54 -2.54
CA GLY A 57 -2.57 -5.65 -3.08
C GLY A 57 -2.20 -6.98 -2.44
N ALA A 58 -0.90 -7.29 -2.37
CA ALA A 58 -0.41 -8.49 -1.71
C ALA A 58 -0.83 -8.55 -0.23
N PHE A 59 -0.70 -7.42 0.49
CA PHE A 59 -1.10 -7.31 1.89
C PHE A 59 -2.59 -7.62 2.11
N LEU A 60 -3.47 -6.98 1.32
CA LEU A 60 -4.92 -7.17 1.44
C LEU A 60 -5.36 -8.56 1.00
N THR A 61 -4.73 -9.13 -0.02
CA THR A 61 -4.95 -10.52 -0.44
C THR A 61 -4.56 -11.50 0.66
N ALA A 62 -3.39 -11.32 1.29
CA ALA A 62 -2.96 -12.14 2.42
C ALA A 62 -3.88 -12.02 3.65
N LEU A 63 -4.59 -10.89 3.81
CA LEU A 63 -5.64 -10.71 4.82
C LEU A 63 -7.02 -11.25 4.42
N GLY A 64 -7.18 -11.79 3.21
CA GLY A 64 -8.41 -12.44 2.76
C GLY A 64 -9.47 -11.49 2.16
N ILE A 65 -9.05 -10.39 1.54
CA ILE A 65 -9.97 -9.46 0.87
C ILE A 65 -10.86 -10.14 -0.18
N ASP A 66 -10.37 -11.17 -0.87
CA ASP A 66 -11.13 -11.92 -1.89
C ASP A 66 -12.35 -12.61 -1.27
N GLY A 67 -12.14 -13.39 -0.20
CA GLY A 67 -13.23 -14.07 0.51
C GLY A 67 -14.22 -13.08 1.14
N ARG A 68 -13.75 -11.89 1.56
CA ARG A 68 -14.64 -10.84 2.05
C ARG A 68 -15.49 -10.23 0.93
N ALA A 69 -14.91 -9.98 -0.24
CA ALA A 69 -15.63 -9.45 -1.40
C ALA A 69 -16.72 -10.42 -1.89
N GLU A 70 -16.40 -11.72 -1.93
CA GLU A 70 -17.37 -12.77 -2.23
C GLU A 70 -18.51 -12.78 -1.20
N ALA A 71 -18.18 -12.73 0.09
CA ALA A 71 -19.16 -12.75 1.17
C ALA A 71 -20.13 -11.57 1.10
N LEU A 72 -19.63 -10.36 0.79
CA LEU A 72 -20.45 -9.17 0.60
C LEU A 72 -21.34 -9.29 -0.64
N SER A 73 -20.82 -9.88 -1.72
CA SER A 73 -21.53 -10.03 -2.98
C SER A 73 -22.74 -10.97 -2.92
N ARG A 74 -22.77 -11.94 -1.98
CA ARG A 74 -23.84 -12.94 -1.87
C ARG A 74 -25.24 -12.34 -1.73
N ASN A 75 -25.40 -11.31 -0.91
CA ASN A 75 -26.69 -10.68 -0.63
C ASN A 75 -26.83 -9.28 -1.28
N ALA A 76 -25.86 -8.90 -2.12
CA ALA A 76 -25.83 -7.62 -2.79
C ALA A 76 -26.71 -7.60 -4.04
N THR A 77 -27.29 -6.43 -4.34
CA THR A 77 -27.91 -6.15 -5.64
C THR A 77 -26.87 -6.20 -6.76
N ALA A 78 -27.31 -6.28 -8.02
CA ALA A 78 -26.40 -6.31 -9.17
C ALA A 78 -25.43 -5.11 -9.16
N SER A 79 -25.95 -3.89 -8.97
CA SER A 79 -25.13 -2.66 -8.89
C SER A 79 -24.13 -2.72 -7.73
N GLN A 80 -24.53 -3.22 -6.56
CA GLN A 80 -23.63 -3.35 -5.42
C GLN A 80 -22.51 -4.37 -5.68
N ARG A 81 -22.78 -5.46 -6.39
CA ARG A 81 -21.75 -6.45 -6.76
C ARG A 81 -20.70 -5.83 -7.68
N GLU A 82 -21.13 -5.06 -8.67
CA GLU A 82 -20.22 -4.34 -9.57
C GLU A 82 -19.33 -3.36 -8.81
N ASP A 83 -19.90 -2.64 -7.84
CA ASP A 83 -19.14 -1.68 -7.03
C ASP A 83 -18.15 -2.38 -6.09
N ILE A 84 -18.53 -3.53 -5.51
CA ILE A 84 -17.63 -4.35 -4.68
C ILE A 84 -16.44 -4.84 -5.50
N GLU A 85 -16.69 -5.39 -6.70
CA GLU A 85 -15.61 -5.89 -7.56
C GLU A 85 -14.69 -4.76 -8.02
N ARG A 86 -15.26 -3.63 -8.43
CA ARG A 86 -14.49 -2.44 -8.83
C ARG A 86 -13.61 -1.92 -7.69
N ALA A 87 -14.14 -1.86 -6.47
CA ALA A 87 -13.39 -1.44 -5.30
C ALA A 87 -12.25 -2.42 -4.97
N ARG A 88 -12.53 -3.72 -4.98
CA ARG A 88 -11.53 -4.78 -4.77
C ARG A 88 -10.41 -4.68 -5.82
N GLN A 89 -10.76 -4.58 -7.10
CA GLN A 89 -9.79 -4.48 -8.19
C GLN A 89 -8.93 -3.22 -8.07
N ARG A 90 -9.52 -2.07 -7.75
CA ARG A 90 -8.76 -0.83 -7.54
C ARG A 90 -7.81 -0.93 -6.35
N LEU A 91 -8.21 -1.60 -5.27
CA LEU A 91 -7.36 -1.78 -4.08
C LEU A 91 -6.23 -2.79 -4.26
N THR A 92 -6.43 -3.82 -5.08
CA THR A 92 -5.50 -4.96 -5.19
C THR A 92 -4.77 -5.07 -6.52
N GLY A 93 -5.26 -4.41 -7.57
CA GLY A 93 -4.76 -4.51 -8.92
C GLY A 93 -3.31 -4.01 -9.07
N ALA A 94 -2.52 -4.76 -9.84
CA ALA A 94 -1.10 -4.47 -10.05
C ALA A 94 -0.83 -3.18 -10.85
N HIS A 95 -1.80 -2.72 -11.62
CA HIS A 95 -1.76 -1.45 -12.37
C HIS A 95 -2.57 -0.33 -11.68
N GLU A 96 -3.09 -0.61 -10.49
CA GLU A 96 -3.90 0.29 -9.67
C GLU A 96 -3.18 0.56 -8.34
N MET A 97 -3.92 0.70 -7.24
CA MET A 97 -3.34 0.97 -5.93
C MET A 97 -2.50 -0.20 -5.39
N GLY A 98 -2.73 -1.42 -5.87
CA GLY A 98 -2.10 -2.63 -5.33
C GLY A 98 -0.57 -2.61 -5.40
N SER A 99 -0.02 -2.10 -6.50
CA SER A 99 1.43 -1.90 -6.70
C SER A 99 1.89 -0.48 -6.42
N LEU A 100 1.00 0.51 -6.37
CA LEU A 100 1.37 1.89 -6.07
C LEU A 100 1.64 2.04 -4.56
N PHE A 101 0.72 1.56 -3.72
CA PHE A 101 0.81 1.68 -2.28
C PHE A 101 1.65 0.56 -1.65
N LYS A 102 2.23 0.85 -0.49
CA LYS A 102 3.12 -0.02 0.27
C LYS A 102 2.71 -0.06 1.73
N VAL A 103 2.87 -1.21 2.36
CA VAL A 103 2.53 -1.41 3.77
C VAL A 103 3.78 -1.86 4.53
N LEU A 104 4.05 -1.23 5.67
CA LEU A 104 5.13 -1.58 6.59
C LEU A 104 4.53 -1.83 7.98
N GLY A 105 4.86 -2.98 8.59
CA GLY A 105 4.43 -3.34 9.94
C GLY A 105 5.56 -3.12 10.93
N ILE A 106 5.24 -2.64 12.14
CA ILE A 106 6.21 -2.45 13.22
C ILE A 106 5.70 -3.19 14.45
N THR A 107 6.56 -4.03 15.04
CA THR A 107 6.24 -4.76 16.27
C THR A 107 7.37 -4.66 17.27
N PRO A 108 7.10 -4.90 18.58
CA PRO A 108 8.16 -5.24 19.52
C PRO A 108 9.04 -6.37 18.98
N ARG A 109 10.32 -6.34 19.37
CA ARG A 109 11.31 -7.33 18.91
C ARG A 109 10.95 -8.74 19.40
N GLY A 110 11.04 -9.71 18.50
CA GLY A 110 10.79 -11.12 18.79
C GLY A 110 9.31 -11.54 18.75
N ASN A 111 8.42 -10.63 18.35
CA ASN A 111 7.02 -10.97 18.11
C ASN A 111 6.85 -11.80 16.83
N ALA A 112 5.77 -12.58 16.77
CA ALA A 112 5.39 -13.31 15.56
C ALA A 112 5.12 -12.36 14.39
N LEU A 113 5.31 -12.88 13.17
CA LEU A 113 4.98 -12.18 11.92
C LEU A 113 3.50 -11.76 11.92
N PRO A 114 3.18 -10.46 11.78
CA PRO A 114 1.78 -10.02 11.74
C PRO A 114 1.08 -10.54 10.48
N ALA A 115 -0.24 -10.76 10.59
CA ALA A 115 -1.06 -11.13 9.45
C ALA A 115 -0.93 -10.11 8.31
N GLY A 116 -0.97 -10.59 7.07
CA GLY A 116 -0.80 -9.76 5.87
C GLY A 116 0.66 -9.57 5.42
N PHE A 117 1.65 -9.98 6.23
CA PHE A 117 3.08 -9.89 5.88
C PHE A 117 3.75 -11.26 5.61
N ALA A 118 2.96 -12.34 5.53
CA ALA A 118 3.40 -13.70 5.24
C ALA A 118 3.39 -14.02 3.74
#